data_AF-A0A3B0A5M8-F1
#
_entry.id   AF-A0A3B0A5M8-F1
#
_cell.length_a   1.000
_cell.length_b   1.000
_cell.length_c   1.000
_cell.angle_alpha   90.00
_cell.angle_beta   90.00
_cell.angle_gamma   90.00
#
_symmetry.space_group_name_H-M   'P 1'
#
loop_
_entity.id
_entity.type
_entity.pdbx_description
1 polymer ?
#
loop_
_entity_poly.entity_id
_entity_poly.type
_entity_poly.pdbx_seq_one_letter_code
_entity_poly.pdbx_strand_id
1 'polypeptide(L)'
;MSSVRDVLDRLAAGEITLKQAAEDFRTRKWPAQPATTEEQAWGVHDDPAPAEDSWDLVNADSRLTSDQYKVLAEAYTEAISAKS
;
A
#
# COMPACT_ATOMS: atom_id res chain seq x y z
N MET A 1 -6.14 -3.00 14.13
CA MET A 1 -5.15 -2.80 13.06
C MET A 1 -5.48 -1.46 12.43
N SER A 2 -4.51 -0.56 12.33
CA SER A 2 -4.69 0.74 11.65
C SER A 2 -4.76 0.49 10.15
N SER A 3 -5.63 1.18 9.41
CA SER A 3 -5.70 1.02 7.94
C SER A 3 -4.44 1.54 7.24
N VAL A 4 -4.22 1.23 5.96
CA VAL A 4 -3.10 1.84 5.20
C VAL A 4 -3.30 3.36 5.16
N ARG A 5 -4.55 3.79 4.99
CA ARG A 5 -4.94 5.20 5.05
C ARG A 5 -4.55 5.88 6.35
N ASP A 6 -4.82 5.26 7.51
CA ASP A 6 -4.41 5.81 8.81
C ASP A 6 -2.90 6.00 8.91
N VAL A 7 -2.10 5.07 8.35
CA VAL A 7 -0.64 5.20 8.37
C VAL A 7 -0.19 6.37 7.50
N LEU A 8 -0.78 6.54 6.31
CA LEU A 8 -0.48 7.66 5.42
C LEU A 8 -0.92 9.01 6.02
N ASP A 9 -2.10 9.06 6.64
CA ASP A 9 -2.61 10.27 7.31
C ASP A 9 -1.70 10.68 8.47
N ARG A 10 -1.26 9.73 9.28
CA ARG A 10 -0.32 9.99 10.39
C ARG A 10 1.08 10.36 9.91
N LEU A 11 1.53 9.81 8.80
CA LEU A 11 2.81 10.18 8.18
C LEU A 11 2.74 11.60 7.62
N ALA A 12 1.65 11.96 6.93
CA ALA A 12 1.40 13.29 6.40
C ALA A 12 1.23 14.34 7.52
N ALA A 13 0.61 13.96 8.63
CA ALA A 13 0.49 14.80 9.83
C ALA A 13 1.80 14.91 10.64
N GLY A 14 2.84 14.13 10.29
CA GLY A 14 4.11 14.09 11.02
C GLY A 14 4.02 13.42 12.40
N GLU A 15 2.94 12.71 12.69
CA GLU A 15 2.75 11.96 13.95
C GLU A 15 3.61 10.69 14.01
N ILE A 16 3.95 10.13 12.85
CA ILE A 16 4.86 9.01 12.71
C ILE A 16 5.97 9.34 11.73
N THR A 17 7.12 8.72 11.92
CA THR A 17 8.26 8.82 10.99
C THR A 17 8.07 7.89 9.81
N LEU A 18 8.74 8.20 8.69
CA LEU A 18 8.79 7.32 7.51
C LEU A 18 9.29 5.91 7.86
N LYS A 19 10.22 5.78 8.83
CA LYS A 19 10.71 4.50 9.32
C LYS A 19 9.60 3.69 10.01
N GLN A 20 8.79 4.32 10.85
CA GLN A 20 7.66 3.67 11.53
C GLN A 20 6.58 3.23 10.53
N ALA A 21 6.27 4.07 9.55
CA ALA A 21 5.35 3.71 8.47
C ALA A 21 5.86 2.51 7.66
N ALA A 22 7.15 2.49 7.33
CA ALA A 22 7.78 1.38 6.62
C ALA A 22 7.80 0.08 7.44
N GLU A 23 7.99 0.16 8.76
CA GLU A 23 7.92 -1.01 9.65
C GLU A 23 6.50 -1.59 9.74
N ASP A 24 5.48 -0.74 9.79
CA ASP A 24 4.07 -1.17 9.70
C ASP A 24 3.83 -1.90 8.38
N PHE A 25 4.28 -1.33 7.26
CA PHE A 25 4.13 -1.93 5.93
C PHE A 25 4.85 -3.28 5.80
N ARG A 26 6.05 -3.43 6.38
CA ARG A 26 6.80 -4.70 6.39
C ARG A 26 6.08 -5.81 7.15
N THR A 27 5.47 -5.48 8.28
CA THR A 27 4.87 -6.46 9.20
C THR A 27 3.39 -6.71 8.92
N ARG A 28 2.74 -5.81 8.16
CA ARG A 28 1.33 -5.89 7.77
C ARG A 28 1.03 -7.14 6.95
N LYS A 29 -0.18 -7.66 7.16
CA LYS A 29 -0.76 -8.69 6.29
C LYS A 29 -1.48 -8.00 5.14
N TRP A 30 -0.77 -7.84 4.03
CA TRP A 30 -1.34 -7.32 2.79
C TRP A 30 -2.42 -8.28 2.27
N PRO A 31 -3.55 -7.76 1.78
CA PRO A 31 -4.50 -8.59 1.05
C PRO A 31 -3.77 -9.22 -0.13
N ALA A 32 -4.02 -10.51 -0.38
CA ALA A 32 -3.49 -11.15 -1.56
C ALA A 32 -3.98 -10.35 -2.77
N GLN A 33 -3.06 -9.85 -3.60
CA GLN A 33 -3.46 -9.34 -4.90
C GLN A 33 -4.26 -10.46 -5.57
N PRO A 34 -5.46 -10.19 -6.10
CA PRO A 34 -6.12 -11.20 -6.91
C PRO A 34 -5.14 -11.59 -8.00
N ALA A 35 -4.77 -12.88 -8.04
CA ALA A 35 -4.02 -13.40 -9.17
C ALA A 35 -4.90 -13.13 -10.38
N THR A 36 -4.50 -12.19 -11.23
CA THR A 36 -5.22 -11.88 -12.46
C THR A 36 -5.16 -13.11 -13.34
N THR A 37 -6.16 -14.00 -13.22
CA THR A 37 -6.44 -14.97 -14.26
C THR A 37 -6.87 -14.18 -15.50
N GLU A 38 -6.39 -14.57 -16.66
CA GLU A 38 -6.62 -13.92 -17.97
C GLU A 38 -8.12 -13.62 -18.25
N GLU A 39 -9.05 -14.26 -17.54
CA GLU A 39 -10.50 -14.03 -17.59
C GLU A 39 -10.96 -12.65 -17.07
N GLN A 40 -10.16 -11.90 -16.30
CA GLN A 40 -10.48 -10.52 -15.89
C GLN A 40 -9.97 -9.44 -16.86
N ALA A 41 -9.17 -9.80 -17.87
CA ALA A 41 -8.55 -8.83 -18.78
C ALA A 41 -9.54 -8.17 -19.78
N TRP A 42 -10.78 -8.65 -19.86
CA TRP A 42 -11.78 -8.18 -20.84
C TRP A 42 -13.11 -7.72 -20.22
N GLY A 43 -13.20 -7.65 -18.89
CA GLY A 43 -14.46 -7.40 -18.20
C GLY A 43 -14.38 -6.21 -17.24
N VAL A 44 -15.02 -5.12 -17.67
CA VAL A 44 -15.56 -4.03 -16.82
C VAL A 44 -14.53 -3.02 -16.28
N HIS A 45 -14.45 -1.92 -17.02
CA HIS A 45 -14.17 -0.59 -16.49
C HIS A 45 -15.16 -0.23 -15.38
N ASP A 46 -14.75 -0.46 -14.14
CA ASP A 46 -15.11 0.37 -13.00
C ASP A 46 -13.89 0.21 -12.11
N ASP A 47 -12.96 1.17 -12.15
CA ASP A 47 -11.77 1.18 -11.30
C ASP A 47 -12.31 1.26 -9.86
N PRO A 48 -12.45 0.13 -9.15
CA PRO A 48 -13.08 0.18 -7.85
C PRO A 48 -12.15 1.01 -6.98
N ALA A 49 -12.69 2.02 -6.30
CA ALA A 49 -11.90 2.88 -5.44
C ALA A 49 -10.93 2.01 -4.61
N PRO A 50 -9.64 2.36 -4.56
CA PRO A 50 -8.63 1.49 -3.97
C PRO A 50 -9.06 1.12 -2.56
N ALA A 51 -9.04 -0.17 -2.25
CA ALA A 51 -9.45 -0.64 -0.93
C ALA A 51 -8.60 0.05 0.14
N GLU A 52 -9.18 0.37 1.29
CA GLU A 52 -8.52 1.17 2.34
C GLU A 52 -7.22 0.54 2.91
N ASP A 53 -6.99 -0.73 2.58
CA ASP A 53 -5.81 -1.52 2.92
C ASP A 53 -5.00 -2.02 1.70
N SER A 54 -5.23 -1.48 0.50
CA SER A 54 -4.49 -1.86 -0.70
C SER A 54 -3.27 -0.98 -0.95
N TRP A 55 -2.30 -1.52 -1.70
CA TRP A 55 -1.15 -0.76 -2.19
C TRP A 55 -1.56 0.37 -3.13
N ASP A 56 -2.68 0.23 -3.85
CA ASP A 56 -3.20 1.26 -4.77
C ASP A 56 -3.50 2.58 -4.07
N LEU A 57 -3.89 2.54 -2.79
CA LEU A 57 -4.10 3.74 -1.99
C LEU A 57 -2.80 4.51 -1.76
N VAL A 58 -1.66 3.82 -1.65
CA VAL A 58 -0.32 4.41 -1.52
C VAL A 58 0.11 5.05 -2.85
N ASN A 59 -0.16 4.38 -3.98
CA ASN A 59 0.07 4.93 -5.32
C ASN A 59 -0.76 6.17 -5.61
N ALA A 60 -2.01 6.21 -5.13
CA ALA A 60 -2.93 7.32 -5.34
C ALA A 60 -2.67 8.52 -4.40
N ASP A 61 -1.85 8.36 -3.35
CA ASP A 61 -1.62 9.41 -2.37
C ASP A 61 -0.61 10.46 -2.86
N SER A 62 -1.13 11.59 -3.32
CA SER A 62 -0.32 12.72 -3.82
C SER A 62 0.43 13.49 -2.73
N ARG A 63 0.25 13.16 -1.45
CA ARG A 63 0.93 13.82 -0.32
C ARG A 63 2.32 13.26 -0.07
N LEU A 64 2.60 12.05 -0.60
CA LEU A 64 3.89 11.41 -0.47
C LEU A 64 4.93 12.05 -1.40
N THR A 65 6.11 12.32 -0.85
CA THR A 65 7.27 12.64 -1.69
C THR A 65 7.78 11.38 -2.40
N SER A 66 8.53 11.54 -3.49
CA SER A 66 9.12 10.40 -4.21
C SER A 66 10.00 9.53 -3.32
N ASP A 67 10.74 10.12 -2.38
CA ASP A 67 11.56 9.38 -1.41
C ASP A 67 10.71 8.59 -0.41
N GLN A 68 9.63 9.21 0.11
CA GLN A 68 8.70 8.52 1.01
C GLN A 68 8.03 7.35 0.31
N TYR A 69 7.55 7.57 -0.91
CA TYR A 69 6.96 6.53 -1.74
C TYR A 69 7.94 5.36 -1.96
N LYS A 70 9.19 5.64 -2.33
CA LYS A 70 10.21 4.61 -2.57
C LYS A 70 10.43 3.71 -1.34
N VAL A 71 10.57 4.31 -0.17
CA VAL A 71 10.80 3.55 1.08
C VAL A 71 9.58 2.69 1.45
N LEU A 72 8.36 3.20 1.23
CA LEU A 72 7.15 2.40 1.46
C LEU A 72 7.03 1.25 0.44
N ALA A 73 7.45 1.47 -0.81
CA ALA A 73 7.42 0.46 -1.87
C ALA A 73 8.41 -0.68 -1.61
N GLU A 74 9.61 -0.35 -1.13
CA GLU A 74 10.59 -1.33 -0.65
C GLU A 74 10.01 -2.15 0.50
N ALA A 75 9.42 -1.50 1.51
CA ALA A 75 8.79 -2.18 2.64
C ALA A 75 7.63 -3.11 2.23
N TYR A 76 6.80 -2.68 1.28
CA TYR A 76 5.74 -3.51 0.71
C TYR A 76 6.30 -4.73 -0.02
N THR A 77 7.31 -4.53 -0.87
CA THR A 77 7.97 -5.60 -1.64
C THR A 77 8.62 -6.63 -0.71
N GLU A 78 9.27 -6.18 0.36
CA GLU A 78 9.79 -7.04 1.42
C GLU A 78 8.68 -7.86 2.10
N ALA A 79 7.53 -7.24 2.42
CA ALA A 79 6.42 -7.91 3.09
C ALA A 79 5.78 -9.03 2.26
N ILE A 80 5.62 -8.82 0.95
CA ILE A 80 5.05 -9.82 0.04
C ILE A 80 6.08 -10.90 -0.35
N SER A 81 7.37 -10.53 -0.46
CA SER A 81 8.44 -11.47 -0.80
C SER A 81 8.79 -12.39 0.38
N ALA A 82 8.75 -11.90 1.61
CA ALA A 82 9.00 -12.69 2.82
C ALA A 82 7.88 -13.73 3.12
N LYS A 83 6.74 -13.65 2.41
CA LYS A 83 5.61 -14.58 2.53
C LYS A 83 5.47 -15.53 1.32
N SER A 84 6.35 -15.42 0.33
CA SER A 84 6.40 -16.33 -0.84
C SER A 84 7.28 -17.54 -0.58
#